data_AF-A0A0Q4CQ82-F1
#
_entry.id   AF-A0A0Q4CQ82-F1
#
_cell.length_a   1.000
_cell.length_b   1.000
_cell.length_c   1.000
_cell.angle_alpha   90.00
_cell.angle_beta   90.00
_cell.angle_gamma   90.00
#
_symmetry.space_group_name_H-M   'P 1'
#
loop_
_entity.id
_entity.type
_entity.pdbx_description
1 polymer ?
#
loop_
_entity_poly.entity_id
_entity_poly.type
_entity_poly.pdbx_seq_one_letter_code
_entity_poly.pdbx_strand_id
1 'polypeptide(L)' 'MRGQAAAIGIIEPDPWPFDGCKRREPVMDADDPLRVVRKVGLHRCMKCRRPFFSEDVLRLRLCSGAQGCRGDEDRYS' A
#
# COMPACT_ATOMS: atom_id res chain seq x y z
N MET A 1 -7.17 16.17 9.25
CA MET A 1 -6.49 15.04 8.61
C MET A 1 -7.27 13.80 8.98
N ARG A 2 -7.79 13.05 8.00
CA ARG A 2 -8.45 11.76 8.25
C ARG A 2 -7.45 10.69 7.85
N GLY A 3 -7.25 9.72 8.74
CA GLY A 3 -6.47 8.51 8.53
C GLY A 3 -7.25 7.39 9.20
N GLN A 4 -7.31 6.23 8.54
CA GLN A 4 -7.98 5.04 9.07
C GLN A 4 -7.33 4.55 10.36
N ALA A 5 -8.16 3.93 11.21
CA ALA A 5 -7.76 3.42 12.52
C ALA A 5 -6.61 2.43 12.39
N ALA A 6 -5.44 2.88 12.82
CA ALA A 6 -4.23 2.09 12.82
C ALA A 6 -4.23 1.05 13.93
N ALA A 7 -3.41 0.01 13.75
CA ALA A 7 -2.88 -0.72 14.89
C ALA A 7 -2.32 0.29 15.92
N ILE A 8 -2.59 0.07 17.21
CA ILE A 8 -2.22 0.97 18.31
C ILE A 8 -0.78 1.47 18.09
N GLY A 9 -0.60 2.79 17.99
CA GLY A 9 0.73 3.40 17.85
C GLY A 9 1.21 3.67 16.41
N ILE A 10 0.39 3.47 15.38
CA ILE A 10 0.76 3.80 13.98
C ILE A 10 -0.16 4.90 13.43
N ILE A 11 0.32 5.75 12.53
CA ILE A 11 -0.50 6.73 11.80
C ILE A 11 -0.33 6.44 10.31
N GLU A 12 -1.38 5.89 9.70
CA GLU A 12 -1.41 5.56 8.28
C GLU A 12 -2.22 6.59 7.48
N PRO A 13 -1.72 7.04 6.31
CA PRO A 13 -2.48 7.92 5.44
C PRO A 13 -3.59 7.15 4.72
N ASP A 14 -4.72 7.81 4.50
CA ASP A 14 -5.80 7.25 3.69
C ASP A 14 -5.36 7.06 2.23
N PRO A 15 -5.86 6.03 1.53
CA PRO A 15 -5.68 5.91 0.09
C PRO A 15 -6.20 7.15 -0.66
N TRP A 16 -5.49 7.57 -1.70
CA TRP A 16 -5.84 8.75 -2.49
C TRP A 16 -6.15 8.40 -3.97
N PRO A 17 -6.80 9.31 -4.72
CA PRO A 17 -7.08 9.12 -6.13
C PRO A 17 -5.82 8.85 -6.96
N PHE A 18 -5.99 8.14 -8.08
CA PHE A 18 -4.85 7.75 -8.92
C PHE A 18 -4.12 8.97 -9.50
N ASP A 19 -2.85 9.15 -9.09
CA ASP A 19 -2.00 10.29 -9.46
C ASP A 19 -0.86 9.93 -10.44
N GLY A 20 -0.92 8.73 -11.02
CA GLY A 20 0.16 8.19 -11.84
C GLY A 20 1.27 7.48 -11.04
N CYS A 21 1.01 7.09 -9.78
CA CYS A 21 1.99 6.48 -8.87
C CYS A 21 3.13 7.42 -8.48
N LYS A 22 2.85 8.73 -8.37
CA LYS A 22 3.86 9.76 -8.14
C LYS A 22 4.10 10.03 -6.66
N ARG A 23 3.03 10.03 -5.86
CA ARG A 23 3.08 10.31 -4.42
C ARG A 23 3.48 9.08 -3.61
N ARG A 24 4.24 9.35 -2.55
CA ARG A 24 4.53 8.42 -1.45
C ARG A 24 4.33 9.16 -0.16
N GLU A 25 3.61 8.55 0.77
CA GLU A 25 3.34 9.15 2.09
C GLU A 25 3.95 8.29 3.19
N PRO A 26 4.56 8.93 4.21
CA PRO A 26 5.08 8.18 5.34
C PRO A 26 3.94 7.63 6.20
N VAL A 27 4.14 6.41 6.67
CA VAL A 27 3.44 5.86 7.82
C VAL A 27 4.28 6.18 9.04
N MET A 28 3.72 6.92 9.97
CA MET A 28 4.42 7.43 11.15
C MET A 28 4.18 6.52 12.35
N ASP A 29 5.16 6.41 13.23
CA ASP A 29 4.98 5.88 14.58
C ASP A 29 4.36 7.00 15.44
N ALA A 30 3.28 6.71 16.17
CA ALA A 30 2.61 7.68 17.01
C ALA A 30 3.36 7.89 18.34
N ASP A 31 4.12 6.88 18.78
CA ASP A 31 4.90 6.91 20.01
C ASP A 31 6.31 7.49 19.77
N ASP A 32 6.81 7.43 18.53
CA ASP A 32 8.03 8.11 18.07
C ASP A 32 7.75 8.98 16.81
N PRO A 33 7.39 10.27 16.99
CA PRO A 33 6.99 11.15 15.90
C PRO A 33 8.05 11.41 14.83
N LEU A 34 9.33 11.08 15.08
CA LEU A 34 10.41 11.21 14.10
C LEU A 34 10.60 9.93 13.29
N ARG A 35 9.99 8.82 13.71
CA ARG A 35 10.14 7.52 13.07
C ARG A 35 9.14 7.33 11.95
N VAL A 36 9.67 7.20 10.75
CA VAL A 36 8.93 6.70 9.59
C VAL A 36 9.03 5.18 9.59
N VAL A 37 7.91 4.50 9.82
CA VAL A 37 7.83 3.03 9.80
C VAL A 37 7.99 2.51 8.37
N ARG A 38 7.26 3.13 7.42
CA ARG A 38 7.30 2.79 5.99
C ARG A 38 6.76 3.94 5.14
N LYS A 39 6.83 3.82 3.82
CA LYS A 39 6.20 4.75 2.87
C LYS A 39 5.17 4.02 2.02
N VAL A 40 3.92 4.43 2.08
CA VAL A 40 2.82 3.82 1.32
C VAL A 40 2.51 4.64 0.07
N GLY A 41 1.76 4.02 -0.85
CA GLY A 41 1.17 4.74 -1.98
C GLY A 41 0.83 3.85 -3.16
N LEU A 42 0.32 4.47 -4.21
CA LEU A 42 -0.14 3.77 -5.41
C LEU A 42 1.02 3.15 -6.20
N HIS A 43 0.85 1.92 -6.65
CA HIS A 43 1.75 1.21 -7.55
C HIS A 43 0.97 0.65 -8.74
N ARG A 44 1.69 0.25 -9.79
CA ARG A 44 1.14 -0.59 -10.86
C ARG A 44 1.48 -2.04 -10.58
N CYS A 45 0.49 -2.91 -10.68
CA CYS A 45 0.70 -4.35 -10.59
C CYS A 45 1.72 -4.80 -11.64
N MET A 46 2.71 -5.62 -11.25
CA MET A 46 3.71 -6.12 -12.18
C MET A 46 3.11 -7.08 -13.21
N LYS A 47 2.02 -7.79 -12.87
CA LYS A 47 1.32 -8.72 -13.77
C LYS A 47 0.33 -8.00 -14.70
N CYS A 48 -0.68 -7.33 -14.14
CA CYS A 48 -1.79 -6.77 -14.94
C CYS A 48 -1.71 -5.25 -15.18
N ARG A 49 -0.68 -4.57 -14.67
CA ARG A 49 -0.47 -3.10 -14.77
C ARG A 49 -1.55 -2.21 -14.15
N ARG A 50 -2.62 -2.79 -13.58
CA ARG A 50 -3.68 -2.07 -12.86
C ARG A 50 -3.08 -1.27 -11.69
N PRO A 51 -3.49 -0.01 -11.50
CA PRO A 51 -3.10 0.75 -10.33
C PRO A 51 -3.75 0.16 -9.07
N PHE A 52 -3.00 0.09 -7.98
CA PHE A 52 -3.48 -0.37 -6.68
C PHE A 52 -2.74 0.37 -5.57
N PHE A 53 -3.38 0.56 -4.42
CA PHE A 53 -2.73 1.13 -3.25
C PHE A 53 -1.85 0.08 -2.58
N SER A 54 -0.56 0.38 -2.39
CA SER A 54 0.38 -0.52 -1.73
C SER A 54 0.60 -0.08 -0.31
N GLU A 55 0.13 -0.91 0.62
CA GLU A 55 0.36 -0.78 2.06
C GLU A 55 1.74 -1.33 2.47
N ASP A 56 2.38 -2.11 1.59
CA ASP A 56 3.66 -2.77 1.82
C ASP A 56 4.74 -2.27 0.84
N VAL A 57 5.97 -2.13 1.32
CA VAL A 57 7.09 -1.49 0.60
C VAL A 57 8.06 -2.51 0.01
N LEU A 58 8.09 -3.75 0.51
CA LEU A 58 9.27 -4.58 0.28
C LEU A 58 9.09 -5.79 -0.64
N ARG A 59 7.92 -6.42 -0.76
CA ARG A 59 7.85 -7.71 -1.49
C ARG A 59 6.72 -7.92 -2.49
N LEU A 60 5.58 -7.23 -2.39
CA LEU A 60 4.42 -7.60 -3.20
C LEU A 60 3.91 -6.46 -4.08
N ARG A 61 4.49 -6.33 -5.28
CA ARG A 61 4.00 -5.43 -6.34
C ARG A 61 2.89 -6.06 -7.19
N LEU A 62 1.98 -6.81 -6.55
CA LEU A 62 0.83 -7.45 -7.18
C LEU A 62 -0.44 -6.90 -6.53
N CYS A 63 -1.42 -6.51 -7.34
CA CYS A 63 -2.70 -6.04 -6.83
C CYS A 63 -3.45 -7.16 -6.10
N SER A 64 -4.17 -6.83 -5.04
CA SER A 64 -5.05 -7.71 -4.27
C SER A 64 -6.52 -7.56 -4.70
N GLY A 65 -7.43 -8.30 -4.04
CA GLY A 65 -8.87 -8.29 -4.30
C GLY A 65 -9.35 -9.47 -5.16
N ALA A 66 -10.66 -9.56 -5.42
CA ALA A 66 -11.28 -10.68 -6.14
C ALA A 66 -10.74 -10.90 -7.57
N GLN A 67 -10.22 -9.84 -8.20
CA GLN A 67 -9.54 -9.88 -9.49
C GLN A 67 -8.07 -9.47 -9.36
N GLY A 68 -7.49 -9.66 -8.17
CA GLY A 68 -6.11 -9.39 -7.86
C GLY A 68 -5.18 -10.43 -8.51
N CYS A 69 -3.90 -10.08 -8.62
CA CYS A 69 -2.86 -10.99 -9.08
C CYS A 69 -2.07 -11.62 -7.92
N ARG A 70 -2.28 -11.16 -6.68
CA ARG A 70 -1.68 -11.78 -5.48
C ARG A 70 -2.37 -13.12 -5.20
N GLY A 71 -1.61 -14.18 -4.97
CA GLY A 71 -2.14 -15.54 -4.75
C GLY A 71 -2.52 -16.27 -6.04
N ASP A 72 -2.17 -15.72 -7.20
CA ASP A 72 -2.38 -16.34 -8.52
C ASP A 72 -1.28 -17.39 -8.84
N GLU A 73 -0.74 -18.03 -7.81
CA GLU A 73 0.26 -19.10 -7.93
C GLU A 73 -0.37 -20.41 -8.42
N ASP A 74 -1.69 -20.55 -8.29
CA ASP A 74 -2.44 -21.79 -8.57
C ASP A 74 -3.27 -21.78 -9.87
N ARG A 75 -3.27 -20.71 -10.69
CA ARG A 75 -4.09 -20.68 -11.92
C ARG A 75 -3.52 -21.50 -13.08
N TYR A 76 -2.30 -22.01 -12.92
CA TYR A 76 -1.63 -22.89 -13.89
C TYR A 76 -1.44 -24.32 -13.36
N SER A 77 -2.08 -24.67 -12.23
CA SER A 77 -2.16 -26.04 -11.71
C SER A 77 -3.27 -26.84 -12.39
#